data_AF-A0A5B8I7U7-F1
#
_entry.id   AF-A0A5B8I7U7-F1
#
_cell.length_a   1.000
_cell.length_b   1.000
_cell.length_c   1.000
_cell.angle_alpha   90.00
_cell.angle_beta   90.00
_cell.angle_gamma   90.00
#
_symmetry.space_group_name_H-M   'P 1'
#
loop_
_entity.id
_entity.type
_entity.pdbx_description
1 polymer ?
#
loop_
_entity_poly.entity_id
_entity_poly.type
_entity_poly.pdbx_seq_one_letter_code
_entity_poly.pdbx_strand_id
1 'polypeptide(L)'
;MAIKLKSLAAVGALIGALALAGCGQEQKNPNHIKVGVIVGAEQQVAEVAQKVAKEKYGLDVELVTFNDYVLPNEALSKGDIDLNAFQHKPYLDQQIKDRGYKLVSVGNTFVYPIAGYSKKIKSLNDLQNGAQIALPNDPTNLGRSLLLLQKVGLIKLKDNVGLLPTALDVIENPKNLKLVELEAPQLPRSLDDDQIALAIINTTYASQINLTPTKDGLFVEAKDSPYVNLLVAREDNKDAENVKKFVKAYQSDEVNQAAQKIFNGGAVKGW
;
A
#
# COMPACT_ATOMS: atom_id res chain seq x y z
N MET A 1 56.12 61.21 6.36
CA MET A 1 56.50 59.86 6.80
C MET A 1 55.36 58.93 6.40
N ALA A 2 55.49 58.20 5.30
CA ALA A 2 54.40 57.42 4.70
C ALA A 2 54.51 55.94 5.10
N ILE A 3 53.52 55.42 5.82
CA ILE A 3 53.47 54.02 6.26
C ILE A 3 53.01 53.16 5.07
N LYS A 4 53.85 52.21 4.65
CA LYS A 4 53.60 51.29 3.53
C LYS A 4 52.54 50.25 3.93
N LEU A 5 51.35 50.37 3.36
CA LEU A 5 50.20 49.47 3.48
C LEU A 5 50.33 48.25 2.56
N LYS A 6 51.36 47.39 2.71
CA LYS A 6 51.55 46.22 1.81
C LYS A 6 51.67 44.86 2.49
N SER A 7 51.53 44.77 3.81
CA SER A 7 51.76 43.52 4.55
C SER A 7 50.53 42.92 5.24
N LEU A 8 49.32 43.49 5.11
CA LEU A 8 48.11 42.94 5.74
C LEU A 8 47.25 42.03 4.85
N ALA A 9 47.55 41.89 3.56
CA ALA A 9 46.71 41.11 2.64
C ALA A 9 47.00 39.59 2.64
N ALA A 10 48.05 39.12 3.29
CA ALA A 10 48.48 37.70 3.19
C ALA A 10 48.01 36.80 4.34
N VAL A 11 47.47 37.34 5.44
CA VAL A 11 47.00 36.54 6.59
C VAL A 11 45.48 36.30 6.56
N GLY A 12 44.73 37.09 5.79
CA GLY A 12 43.27 36.92 5.65
C GLY A 12 42.84 35.77 4.74
N ALA A 13 43.73 35.24 3.89
CA ALA A 13 43.38 34.22 2.90
C ALA A 13 43.49 32.78 3.42
N LEU A 14 44.16 32.54 4.56
CA LEU A 14 44.36 31.17 5.08
C LEU A 14 43.27 30.70 6.05
N ILE A 15 42.41 31.59 6.54
CA ILE A 15 41.31 31.25 7.47
C ILE A 15 40.00 30.98 6.70
N GLY A 16 39.88 31.45 5.45
CA GLY A 16 38.68 31.25 4.63
C GLY A 16 38.50 29.85 4.02
N ALA A 17 39.54 29.00 4.03
CA ALA A 17 39.50 27.68 3.38
C ALA A 17 38.99 26.54 4.28
N LEU A 18 38.83 26.76 5.59
CA LEU A 18 38.32 25.75 6.53
C LEU A 18 36.81 25.83 6.79
N ALA A 19 36.12 26.84 6.24
CA ALA A 19 34.68 27.01 6.45
C ALA A 19 33.79 26.25 5.43
N LEU A 20 34.38 25.53 4.48
CA LEU A 20 33.64 24.84 3.40
C LEU A 20 33.51 23.32 3.59
N ALA A 21 33.96 22.74 4.71
CA ALA A 21 33.75 21.33 5.04
C ALA A 21 32.44 21.07 5.83
N GLY A 22 31.49 22.02 5.78
CA GLY A 22 30.20 21.96 6.47
C GLY A 22 29.02 21.85 5.51
N CYS A 23 29.15 21.14 4.39
CA CYS A 23 27.97 20.65 3.69
C CYS A 23 27.30 19.61 4.59
N GLY A 24 26.30 20.04 5.34
CA GLY A 24 25.53 19.21 6.25
C GLY A 24 24.99 17.98 5.54
N GLN A 25 25.61 16.83 5.80
CA GLN A 25 24.86 15.61 5.90
C GLN A 25 23.97 15.80 7.13
N GLU A 26 22.67 16.05 6.92
CA GLU A 26 21.68 15.83 7.98
C GLU A 26 21.98 14.46 8.58
N GLN A 27 22.44 14.46 9.82
CA GLN A 27 22.72 13.24 10.55
C GLN A 27 21.35 12.61 10.79
N LYS A 28 20.93 11.71 9.88
CA LYS A 28 19.66 10.98 10.01
C LYS A 28 19.63 10.39 11.41
N ASN A 29 18.72 10.89 12.25
CA ASN A 29 18.56 10.38 13.60
C ASN A 29 18.24 8.88 13.49
N PRO A 30 19.12 7.98 13.94
CA PRO A 30 18.94 6.54 13.76
C PRO A 30 17.76 5.99 14.56
N ASN A 31 17.15 6.81 15.42
CA ASN A 31 15.96 6.50 16.19
C ASN A 31 14.73 7.28 15.70
N HIS A 32 14.71 7.73 14.45
CA HIS A 32 13.52 8.26 13.79
C HIS A 32 13.28 7.57 12.43
N ILE A 33 12.02 7.38 12.05
CA ILE A 33 11.62 6.84 10.74
C ILE A 33 10.29 7.44 10.28
N LYS A 34 10.20 7.77 9.00
CA LYS A 34 8.93 8.15 8.35
C LYS A 34 8.30 6.96 7.64
N VAL A 35 7.05 6.62 7.97
CA VAL A 35 6.36 5.45 7.42
C VAL A 35 5.07 5.88 6.72
N GLY A 36 4.98 5.62 5.41
CA GLY A 36 3.80 5.86 4.60
C GLY A 36 2.74 4.77 4.78
N VAL A 37 1.49 5.16 5.07
CA VAL A 37 0.35 4.26 5.30
C VAL A 37 -0.92 4.79 4.67
N ILE A 38 -1.88 3.91 4.40
CA ILE A 38 -3.20 4.32 3.88
C ILE A 38 -4.11 4.69 5.06
N VAL A 39 -4.81 5.82 4.92
CA VAL A 39 -5.77 6.32 5.91
C VAL A 39 -6.87 5.27 6.20
N GLY A 40 -7.27 5.16 7.46
CA GLY A 40 -8.31 4.23 7.91
C GLY A 40 -7.74 3.06 8.73
N ALA A 41 -8.24 1.85 8.49
CA ALA A 41 -7.91 0.67 9.30
C ALA A 41 -6.40 0.32 9.29
N GLU A 42 -5.71 0.49 8.16
CA GLU A 42 -4.27 0.23 8.08
C GLU A 42 -3.46 1.26 8.87
N GLN A 43 -3.84 2.54 8.84
CA GLN A 43 -3.27 3.56 9.71
C GLN A 43 -3.43 3.18 11.20
N GLN A 44 -4.61 2.73 11.62
CA GLN A 44 -4.83 2.31 13.02
C GLN A 44 -3.94 1.14 13.44
N VAL A 45 -3.69 0.18 12.54
CA VAL A 45 -2.71 -0.90 12.78
C VAL A 45 -1.30 -0.34 12.89
N ALA A 46 -0.92 0.60 12.03
CA ALA A 46 0.38 1.25 12.07
C ALA A 46 0.60 2.13 13.31
N GLU A 47 -0.46 2.74 13.87
CA GLU A 47 -0.41 3.46 15.15
C GLU A 47 -0.08 2.52 16.32
N VAL A 48 -0.56 1.27 16.28
CA VAL A 48 -0.14 0.25 17.26
C VAL A 48 1.32 -0.13 17.05
N ALA A 49 1.75 -0.32 15.80
CA ALA A 49 3.16 -0.59 15.49
C ALA A 49 4.08 0.56 15.94
N GLN A 50 3.65 1.82 15.78
CA GLN A 50 4.34 3.01 16.28
C GLN A 50 4.51 2.97 17.81
N LYS A 51 3.47 2.61 18.56
CA LYS A 51 3.56 2.45 20.03
C LYS A 51 4.56 1.36 20.42
N VAL A 52 4.45 0.19 19.80
CA VAL A 52 5.39 -0.92 20.03
C VAL A 52 6.83 -0.52 19.67
N ALA A 53 7.02 0.22 18.58
CA ALA A 53 8.32 0.72 18.15
C ALA A 53 8.95 1.65 19.20
N LYS A 54 8.16 2.55 19.77
CA LYS A 54 8.61 3.46 20.83
C LYS A 54 8.97 2.71 22.11
N GLU A 55 8.07 1.85 22.59
CA GLU A 55 8.18 1.18 23.89
C GLU A 55 9.28 0.11 23.91
N LYS A 56 9.39 -0.71 22.86
CA LYS A 56 10.32 -1.85 22.84
C LYS A 56 11.67 -1.54 22.19
N TYR A 57 11.73 -0.55 21.29
CA TYR A 57 12.92 -0.31 20.46
C TYR A 57 13.44 1.14 20.53
N GLY A 58 12.78 2.01 21.31
CA GLY A 58 13.13 3.43 21.42
C GLY A 58 13.05 4.17 20.08
N LEU A 59 12.27 3.66 19.12
CA LEU A 59 12.15 4.21 17.78
C LEU A 59 11.00 5.22 17.73
N ASP A 60 11.30 6.42 17.31
CA ASP A 60 10.32 7.45 16.98
C ASP A 60 9.80 7.24 15.56
N VAL A 61 8.49 7.05 15.41
CA VAL A 61 7.87 6.78 14.11
C VAL A 61 6.96 7.95 13.77
N GLU A 62 7.18 8.58 12.62
CA GLU A 62 6.25 9.53 12.02
C GLU A 62 5.42 8.80 10.95
N LEU A 63 4.10 8.73 11.15
CA LEU A 63 3.20 8.16 10.16
C LEU A 63 2.77 9.24 9.16
N VAL A 64 2.99 8.98 7.88
CA VAL A 64 2.56 9.84 6.77
C VAL A 64 1.39 9.16 6.06
N THR A 65 0.24 9.80 6.03
CA THR A 65 -0.99 9.19 5.52
C THR A 65 -1.23 9.53 4.05
N PHE A 66 -1.73 8.53 3.32
CA PHE A 66 -2.13 8.63 1.92
C PHE A 66 -3.57 8.14 1.76
N ASN A 67 -4.25 8.61 0.71
CA ASN A 67 -5.63 8.23 0.38
C ASN A 67 -5.75 7.46 -0.94
N ASP A 68 -4.64 7.29 -1.68
CA ASP A 68 -4.54 6.52 -2.92
C ASP A 68 -3.34 5.55 -2.88
N TYR A 69 -3.25 4.70 -3.90
CA TYR A 69 -2.19 3.68 -4.02
C TYR A 69 -0.97 4.13 -4.85
N VAL A 70 -1.01 5.28 -5.51
CA VAL A 70 0.05 5.75 -6.42
C VAL A 70 1.12 6.54 -5.65
N LEU A 71 0.69 7.54 -4.87
CA LEU A 71 1.59 8.47 -4.17
C LEU A 71 2.57 7.82 -3.17
N PRO A 72 2.22 6.75 -2.42
CA PRO A 72 3.14 6.19 -1.42
C PRO A 72 4.48 5.69 -2.00
N ASN A 73 4.47 5.11 -3.21
CA ASN A 73 5.71 4.64 -3.85
C ASN A 73 6.53 5.79 -4.43
N GLU A 74 5.87 6.82 -4.97
CA GLU A 74 6.55 8.02 -5.43
C GLU A 74 7.25 8.75 -4.27
N ALA A 75 6.54 8.94 -3.15
CA ALA A 75 7.09 9.54 -1.94
C ALA A 75 8.27 8.72 -1.38
N LEU A 76 8.13 7.39 -1.34
CA LEU A 76 9.22 6.51 -0.89
C LEU A 76 10.45 6.60 -1.80
N SER A 77 10.24 6.61 -3.12
CA SER A 77 11.32 6.71 -4.11
C SER A 77 12.04 8.06 -4.07
N LYS A 78 11.35 9.15 -3.72
CA LYS A 78 11.92 10.50 -3.58
C LYS A 78 12.63 10.72 -2.25
N GLY A 79 12.41 9.86 -1.26
CA GLY A 79 12.99 10.01 0.07
C GLY A 79 12.12 10.78 1.06
N ASP A 80 10.90 11.16 0.68
CA ASP A 80 9.96 11.89 1.54
C ASP A 80 9.48 11.03 2.73
N ILE A 81 9.48 9.71 2.54
CA ILE A 81 9.29 8.68 3.58
C ILE A 81 10.43 7.65 3.50
N ASP A 82 10.70 6.94 4.59
CA ASP A 82 11.76 5.92 4.65
C ASP A 82 11.22 4.50 4.40
N LEU A 83 9.93 4.27 4.68
CA LEU A 83 9.27 2.98 4.53
C LEU A 83 7.81 3.21 4.13
N ASN A 84 7.18 2.27 3.43
CA ASN A 84 5.72 2.22 3.31
C ASN A 84 5.15 0.84 3.67
N ALA A 85 3.87 0.83 4.07
CA ALA A 85 3.12 -0.37 4.46
C ALA A 85 1.70 -0.28 3.89
N PHE A 86 1.52 -0.68 2.62
CA PHE A 86 0.21 -0.58 1.95
C PHE A 86 -0.04 -1.54 0.78
N GLN A 87 1.02 -2.16 0.24
CA GLN A 87 0.98 -2.82 -1.06
C GLN A 87 1.40 -4.28 -0.97
N HIS A 88 0.86 -5.10 -1.86
CA HIS A 88 1.25 -6.49 -2.02
C HIS A 88 2.31 -6.71 -3.09
N LYS A 89 2.98 -7.87 -3.04
CA LYS A 89 4.09 -8.22 -3.93
C LYS A 89 3.81 -8.01 -5.43
N PRO A 90 2.66 -8.45 -6.00
CA PRO A 90 2.37 -8.18 -7.41
C PRO A 90 2.31 -6.68 -7.76
N TYR A 91 1.82 -5.85 -6.84
CA TYR A 91 1.71 -4.40 -7.04
C TYR A 91 3.09 -3.77 -7.05
N LEU A 92 3.94 -4.11 -6.07
CA LEU A 92 5.32 -3.65 -6.03
C LEU A 92 6.09 -4.04 -7.30
N ASP A 93 5.99 -5.30 -7.73
CA ASP A 93 6.67 -5.79 -8.94
C ASP A 93 6.22 -5.00 -10.18
N GLN A 94 4.92 -4.74 -10.31
CA GLN A 94 4.37 -3.97 -11.43
C GLN A 94 4.82 -2.50 -11.38
N GLN A 95 4.85 -1.87 -10.19
CA GLN A 95 5.33 -0.50 -10.02
C GLN A 95 6.83 -0.37 -10.36
N ILE A 96 7.66 -1.34 -9.96
CA ILE A 96 9.07 -1.38 -10.33
C ILE A 96 9.22 -1.51 -11.85
N LYS A 97 8.44 -2.39 -12.48
CA LYS A 97 8.45 -2.60 -13.94
C LYS A 97 8.06 -1.33 -14.69
N ASP A 98 7.01 -0.63 -14.25
CA ASP A 98 6.44 0.50 -14.99
C ASP A 98 7.14 1.84 -14.72
N ARG A 99 7.72 2.01 -13.52
CA ARG A 99 8.31 3.28 -13.07
C ARG A 99 9.82 3.22 -12.89
N GLY A 100 10.43 2.04 -12.92
CA GLY A 100 11.87 1.87 -12.72
C GLY A 100 12.33 2.13 -11.28
N TYR A 101 11.41 2.09 -10.31
CA TYR A 101 11.71 2.38 -8.91
C TYR A 101 12.75 1.41 -8.33
N LYS A 102 13.59 1.92 -7.41
CA LYS A 102 14.59 1.16 -6.64
C LYS A 102 14.07 0.82 -5.25
N LEU A 103 12.97 0.07 -5.22
CA LEU A 103 12.26 -0.31 -4.01
C LEU A 103 12.37 -1.81 -3.78
N VAL A 104 12.38 -2.22 -2.52
CA VAL A 104 12.53 -3.61 -2.12
C VAL A 104 11.69 -3.92 -0.90
N SER A 105 11.15 -5.13 -0.85
CA SER A 105 10.49 -5.63 0.36
C SER A 105 11.51 -5.87 1.47
N VAL A 106 11.17 -5.44 2.69
CA VAL A 106 11.96 -5.65 3.92
C VAL A 106 11.18 -6.44 4.98
N GLY A 107 9.97 -6.86 4.67
CA GLY A 107 9.12 -7.66 5.54
C GLY A 107 7.70 -7.82 5.00
N ASN A 108 6.94 -8.74 5.60
CA ASN A 108 5.52 -8.93 5.31
C ASN A 108 4.66 -8.23 6.38
N THR A 109 3.45 -7.86 5.98
CA THR A 109 2.38 -7.38 6.87
C THR A 109 1.25 -8.42 6.92
N PHE A 110 0.12 -8.16 6.28
CA PHE A 110 -1.07 -8.99 6.31
C PHE A 110 -1.53 -9.32 4.88
N VAL A 111 -2.22 -10.45 4.74
CA VAL A 111 -3.11 -10.67 3.62
C VAL A 111 -4.47 -10.05 3.97
N TYR A 112 -4.96 -9.20 3.08
CA TYR A 112 -6.28 -8.57 3.15
C TYR A 112 -7.14 -9.11 1.99
N PRO A 113 -7.97 -10.16 2.22
CA PRO A 113 -8.78 -10.75 1.16
C PRO A 113 -9.74 -9.74 0.55
N ILE A 114 -9.62 -9.52 -0.77
CA ILE A 114 -10.55 -8.70 -1.53
C ILE A 114 -11.91 -9.40 -1.64
N ALA A 115 -12.99 -8.64 -1.75
CA ALA A 115 -14.33 -9.21 -1.81
C ALA A 115 -15.25 -8.41 -2.73
N GLY A 116 -16.29 -9.09 -3.23
CA GLY A 116 -17.42 -8.47 -3.91
C GLY A 116 -18.49 -8.04 -2.91
N TYR A 117 -18.95 -6.79 -3.02
CA TYR A 117 -19.97 -6.18 -2.16
C TYR A 117 -21.13 -5.66 -3.02
N SER A 118 -22.34 -5.63 -2.45
CA SER A 118 -23.49 -5.02 -3.08
C SER A 118 -24.44 -4.42 -2.06
N LYS A 119 -25.07 -3.28 -2.40
CA LYS A 119 -26.25 -2.74 -1.70
C LYS A 119 -27.57 -3.18 -2.34
N LYS A 120 -27.55 -3.85 -3.50
CA LYS A 120 -28.73 -4.13 -4.34
C LYS A 120 -29.12 -5.60 -4.40
N ILE A 121 -28.13 -6.49 -4.39
CA ILE A 121 -28.34 -7.93 -4.46
C ILE A 121 -27.88 -8.59 -3.18
N LYS A 122 -28.55 -9.67 -2.78
CA LYS A 122 -28.18 -10.46 -1.59
C LYS A 122 -27.45 -11.74 -1.96
N SER A 123 -27.56 -12.16 -3.22
CA SER A 123 -26.89 -13.34 -3.76
C SER A 123 -26.52 -13.15 -5.22
N LEU A 124 -25.59 -13.96 -5.73
CA LEU A 124 -25.20 -13.95 -7.15
C LEU A 124 -26.35 -14.36 -8.09
N ASN A 125 -27.36 -15.06 -7.58
CA ASN A 125 -28.54 -15.46 -8.36
C ASN A 125 -29.41 -14.26 -8.73
N ASP A 126 -29.38 -13.19 -7.93
CA ASP A 126 -30.15 -11.97 -8.16
C ASP A 126 -29.52 -11.08 -9.25
N LEU A 127 -28.28 -11.40 -9.67
CA LEU A 127 -27.52 -10.62 -10.64
C LEU A 127 -28.17 -10.71 -12.03
N GLN A 128 -28.65 -9.56 -12.52
CA GLN A 128 -29.33 -9.44 -13.80
C GLN A 128 -28.35 -9.51 -14.99
N ASN A 129 -28.87 -9.90 -16.15
CA ASN A 129 -28.11 -9.79 -17.39
C ASN A 129 -27.83 -8.32 -17.72
N GLY A 130 -26.64 -8.01 -18.22
CA GLY A 130 -26.22 -6.63 -18.52
C GLY A 130 -25.83 -5.80 -17.31
N ALA A 131 -25.85 -6.38 -16.10
CA ALA A 131 -25.49 -5.69 -14.87
C ALA A 131 -24.06 -5.14 -14.91
N GLN A 132 -23.86 -3.98 -14.27
CA GLN A 132 -22.54 -3.36 -14.16
C GLN A 132 -21.84 -3.84 -12.89
N ILE A 133 -20.57 -4.19 -13.02
CA ILE A 133 -19.68 -4.58 -11.93
C ILE A 133 -18.52 -3.60 -11.87
N ALA A 134 -18.37 -2.89 -10.75
CA ALA A 134 -17.25 -2.00 -10.54
C ALA A 134 -16.01 -2.76 -10.05
N LEU A 135 -14.85 -2.48 -10.64
CA LEU A 135 -13.57 -3.13 -10.38
C LEU A 135 -12.47 -2.06 -10.20
N PRO A 136 -11.41 -2.33 -9.43
CA PRO A 136 -10.23 -1.48 -9.41
C PRO A 136 -9.57 -1.47 -10.80
N ASN A 137 -9.05 -0.31 -11.21
CA ASN A 137 -8.46 -0.08 -12.53
C ASN A 137 -6.92 -0.24 -12.57
N ASP A 138 -6.24 -0.37 -11.43
CA ASP A 138 -4.81 -0.68 -11.45
C ASP A 138 -4.60 -2.13 -11.93
N PRO A 139 -3.56 -2.41 -12.74
CA PRO A 139 -3.41 -3.70 -13.43
C PRO A 139 -3.47 -4.92 -12.49
N THR A 140 -2.92 -4.78 -11.28
CA THR A 140 -2.76 -5.91 -10.37
C THR A 140 -4.04 -6.23 -9.63
N ASN A 141 -4.77 -5.22 -9.15
CA ASN A 141 -6.06 -5.44 -8.51
C ASN A 141 -7.17 -5.71 -9.54
N LEU A 142 -7.08 -5.16 -10.76
CA LEU A 142 -7.96 -5.54 -11.86
C LEU A 142 -7.84 -7.04 -12.14
N GLY A 143 -6.59 -7.51 -12.34
CA GLY A 143 -6.31 -8.92 -12.57
C GLY A 143 -6.80 -9.81 -11.43
N ARG A 144 -6.52 -9.42 -10.18
CA ARG A 144 -7.02 -10.08 -8.96
C ARG A 144 -8.55 -10.17 -8.93
N SER A 145 -9.24 -9.10 -9.32
CA SER A 145 -10.70 -9.04 -9.32
C SER A 145 -11.30 -9.93 -10.41
N LEU A 146 -10.71 -9.95 -11.61
CA LEU A 146 -11.12 -10.83 -12.71
C LEU A 146 -10.94 -12.31 -12.35
N LEU A 147 -9.83 -12.67 -11.70
CA LEU A 147 -9.60 -14.02 -11.20
C LEU A 147 -10.65 -14.42 -10.14
N LEU A 148 -11.03 -13.49 -9.27
CA LEU A 148 -12.09 -13.72 -8.29
C LEU A 148 -13.46 -13.92 -8.97
N LEU A 149 -13.80 -13.09 -9.97
CA LEU A 149 -15.02 -13.25 -10.76
C LEU A 149 -15.07 -14.59 -11.48
N GLN A 150 -13.94 -15.05 -12.04
CA GLN A 150 -13.82 -16.38 -12.63
C GLN A 150 -14.05 -17.48 -11.58
N LYS A 151 -13.45 -17.35 -10.40
CA LYS A 151 -13.57 -18.34 -9.32
C LYS A 151 -15.02 -18.54 -8.88
N VAL A 152 -15.84 -17.50 -8.94
CA VAL A 152 -17.28 -17.58 -8.62
C VAL A 152 -18.17 -17.85 -9.83
N GLY A 153 -17.58 -18.13 -11.00
CA GLY A 153 -18.31 -18.53 -12.21
C GLY A 153 -19.07 -17.42 -12.92
N LEU A 154 -18.75 -16.15 -12.66
CA LEU A 154 -19.41 -15.01 -13.33
C LEU A 154 -18.86 -14.76 -14.74
N ILE A 155 -17.58 -15.06 -14.95
CA ILE A 155 -16.87 -14.96 -16.22
C ILE A 155 -15.92 -16.16 -16.38
N LYS A 156 -15.39 -16.35 -17.58
CA LYS A 156 -14.25 -17.23 -17.83
C LYS A 156 -13.15 -16.46 -18.54
N LEU A 157 -11.92 -16.62 -18.08
CA LEU A 157 -10.72 -16.03 -18.67
C LEU A 157 -10.04 -17.04 -19.59
N LYS A 158 -9.16 -16.56 -20.47
CA LYS A 158 -8.22 -17.41 -21.21
C LYS A 158 -7.38 -18.24 -20.24
N ASP A 159 -6.92 -19.40 -20.71
CA ASP A 159 -5.98 -20.22 -19.95
C ASP A 159 -4.63 -19.49 -19.79
N ASN A 160 -3.93 -19.77 -18.69
CA ASN A 160 -2.56 -19.28 -18.43
C ASN A 160 -2.38 -17.76 -18.39
N VAL A 161 -3.41 -17.00 -18.01
CA VAL A 161 -3.35 -15.52 -17.87
C VAL A 161 -2.50 -15.02 -16.70
N GLY A 162 -2.05 -15.89 -15.81
CA GLY A 162 -1.27 -15.53 -14.63
C GLY A 162 -2.05 -14.63 -13.66
N LEU A 163 -1.37 -13.66 -13.02
CA LEU A 163 -1.95 -12.75 -12.03
C LEU A 163 -2.40 -11.40 -12.61
N LEU A 164 -2.18 -11.16 -13.90
CA LEU A 164 -2.47 -9.88 -14.56
C LEU A 164 -3.42 -10.03 -15.77
N PRO A 165 -4.52 -10.81 -15.69
CA PRO A 165 -5.52 -10.78 -16.75
C PRO A 165 -6.12 -9.38 -16.89
N THR A 166 -6.57 -9.08 -18.10
CA THR A 166 -7.33 -7.86 -18.43
C THR A 166 -8.75 -8.21 -18.85
N ALA A 167 -9.62 -7.21 -19.02
CA ALA A 167 -10.96 -7.43 -19.58
C ALA A 167 -10.92 -8.08 -20.99
N LEU A 168 -9.82 -7.91 -21.74
CA LEU A 168 -9.61 -8.53 -23.06
C LEU A 168 -9.34 -10.04 -22.99
N ASP A 169 -9.11 -10.57 -21.78
CA ASP A 169 -8.87 -11.98 -21.54
C ASP A 169 -10.15 -12.75 -21.17
N VAL A 170 -11.29 -12.07 -21.08
CA VAL A 170 -12.59 -12.69 -20.87
C VAL A 170 -13.06 -13.41 -22.15
N ILE A 171 -13.22 -14.72 -22.08
CA ILE A 171 -13.69 -15.57 -23.19
C ILE A 171 -15.14 -16.02 -23.05
N GLU A 172 -15.68 -16.05 -21.83
CA GLU A 172 -17.11 -16.31 -21.59
C GLU A 172 -17.66 -15.31 -20.58
N ASN A 173 -18.81 -14.71 -20.90
CA ASN A 173 -19.54 -13.76 -20.05
C ASN A 173 -21.05 -14.01 -20.21
N PRO A 174 -21.59 -15.10 -19.62
CA PRO A 174 -22.94 -15.58 -19.92
C PRO A 174 -24.05 -14.58 -19.54
N LYS A 175 -23.78 -13.69 -18.57
CA LYS A 175 -24.70 -12.63 -18.15
C LYS A 175 -24.48 -11.31 -18.89
N ASN A 176 -23.58 -11.23 -19.88
CA ASN A 176 -23.23 -9.99 -20.57
C ASN A 176 -22.89 -8.84 -19.60
N LEU A 177 -22.18 -9.15 -18.52
CA LEU A 177 -21.80 -8.21 -17.47
C LEU A 177 -20.94 -7.09 -18.05
N LYS A 178 -21.17 -5.86 -17.60
CA LYS A 178 -20.37 -4.69 -17.96
C LYS A 178 -19.34 -4.45 -16.85
N LEU A 179 -18.07 -4.56 -17.17
CA LEU A 179 -16.99 -4.32 -16.22
C LEU A 179 -16.63 -2.84 -16.25
N VAL A 180 -16.79 -2.16 -15.11
CA VAL A 180 -16.54 -0.73 -14.95
C VAL A 180 -15.30 -0.56 -14.09
N GLU A 181 -14.22 -0.12 -14.70
CA GLU A 181 -12.94 0.07 -14.01
C GLU A 181 -12.90 1.46 -13.37
N LEU A 182 -12.65 1.52 -12.06
CA LEU A 182 -12.57 2.75 -11.27
C LEU A 182 -11.31 2.74 -10.41
N GLU A 183 -10.84 3.93 -10.04
CA GLU A 183 -9.79 4.06 -9.01
C GLU A 183 -10.26 3.44 -7.70
N ALA A 184 -9.38 2.67 -7.03
CA ALA A 184 -9.72 1.92 -5.83
C ALA A 184 -10.42 2.75 -4.71
N PRO A 185 -10.01 4.01 -4.43
CA PRO A 185 -10.73 4.88 -3.47
C PRO A 185 -12.19 5.19 -3.83
N GLN A 186 -12.60 5.05 -5.10
CA GLN A 186 -13.96 5.37 -5.56
C GLN A 186 -14.93 4.20 -5.43
N LEU A 187 -14.41 2.96 -5.31
CA LEU A 187 -15.23 1.76 -5.28
C LEU A 187 -16.23 1.70 -4.11
N PRO A 188 -15.90 2.12 -2.87
CA PRO A 188 -16.88 2.21 -1.79
C PRO A 188 -18.10 3.05 -2.16
N ARG A 189 -17.88 4.20 -2.83
CA ARG A 189 -18.96 5.11 -3.24
C ARG A 189 -19.76 4.57 -4.42
N SER A 190 -19.15 3.76 -5.29
CA SER A 190 -19.87 3.15 -6.41
C SER A 190 -21.01 2.22 -5.97
N LEU A 191 -21.01 1.75 -4.71
CA LEU A 191 -22.11 0.95 -4.17
C LEU A 191 -23.43 1.72 -4.08
N ASP A 192 -23.38 3.06 -4.05
CA ASP A 192 -24.56 3.94 -4.03
C ASP A 192 -25.03 4.33 -5.45
N ASP A 193 -24.31 3.96 -6.50
CA ASP A 193 -24.72 4.22 -7.89
C ASP A 193 -25.78 3.21 -8.33
N ASP A 194 -26.95 3.69 -8.79
CA ASP A 194 -28.09 2.91 -9.28
C ASP A 194 -27.80 1.99 -10.48
N GLN A 195 -26.68 2.19 -11.18
CA GLN A 195 -26.24 1.33 -12.28
C GLN A 195 -25.31 0.19 -11.83
N ILE A 196 -24.58 0.34 -10.72
CA ILE A 196 -23.61 -0.66 -10.23
C ILE A 196 -24.33 -1.74 -9.41
N ALA A 197 -24.36 -2.97 -9.93
CA ALA A 197 -25.01 -4.08 -9.23
C ALA A 197 -24.14 -4.62 -8.09
N LEU A 198 -22.83 -4.67 -8.27
CA LEU A 198 -21.85 -5.05 -7.26
C LEU A 198 -20.49 -4.41 -7.56
N ALA A 199 -19.64 -4.27 -6.54
CA ALA A 199 -18.28 -3.76 -6.67
C ALA A 199 -17.29 -4.71 -5.99
N ILE A 200 -16.14 -4.96 -6.62
CA ILE A 200 -15.02 -5.69 -6.01
C ILE A 200 -14.13 -4.66 -5.31
N ILE A 201 -14.00 -4.71 -3.98
CA ILE A 201 -13.37 -3.64 -3.20
C ILE A 201 -12.25 -4.19 -2.33
N ASN A 202 -11.07 -3.57 -2.38
CA ASN A 202 -9.97 -3.83 -1.45
C ASN A 202 -10.43 -3.65 0.00
N THR A 203 -10.01 -4.55 0.90
CA THR A 203 -10.39 -4.49 2.32
C THR A 203 -10.03 -3.14 2.96
N THR A 204 -8.91 -2.54 2.56
CA THR A 204 -8.48 -1.19 2.94
C THR A 204 -9.63 -0.17 2.79
N TYR A 205 -10.21 -0.08 1.59
CA TYR A 205 -11.26 0.89 1.28
C TYR A 205 -12.65 0.44 1.76
N ALA A 206 -12.95 -0.86 1.75
CA ALA A 206 -14.19 -1.38 2.30
C ALA A 206 -14.32 -1.06 3.81
N SER A 207 -13.22 -1.17 4.55
CA SER A 207 -13.20 -0.89 6.00
C SER A 207 -13.50 0.57 6.34
N GLN A 208 -13.21 1.53 5.45
CA GLN A 208 -13.49 2.95 5.67
C GLN A 208 -14.99 3.26 5.73
N ILE A 209 -15.82 2.41 5.12
CA ILE A 209 -17.29 2.47 5.21
C ILE A 209 -17.86 1.35 6.09
N ASN A 210 -17.03 0.81 7.00
CA ASN A 210 -17.39 -0.24 7.96
C ASN A 210 -17.85 -1.57 7.33
N LEU A 211 -17.46 -1.85 6.08
CA LEU A 211 -17.68 -3.15 5.46
C LEU A 211 -16.52 -4.08 5.76
N THR A 212 -16.84 -5.35 6.02
CA THR A 212 -15.84 -6.42 6.23
C THR A 212 -16.09 -7.56 5.24
N PRO A 213 -15.04 -8.22 4.73
CA PRO A 213 -15.22 -9.34 3.79
C PRO A 213 -16.09 -10.46 4.38
N THR A 214 -15.88 -10.81 5.64
CA THR A 214 -16.56 -11.95 6.31
C THR A 214 -18.03 -11.72 6.60
N LYS A 215 -18.44 -10.48 6.87
CA LYS A 215 -19.83 -10.14 7.20
C LYS A 215 -20.63 -9.67 5.98
N ASP A 216 -20.02 -8.84 5.14
CA ASP A 216 -20.73 -8.06 4.12
C ASP A 216 -20.36 -8.47 2.69
N GLY A 217 -19.34 -9.32 2.51
CA GLY A 217 -18.93 -9.81 1.21
C GLY A 217 -19.90 -10.86 0.65
N LEU A 218 -20.39 -10.65 -0.57
CA LEU A 218 -21.15 -11.66 -1.33
C LEU A 218 -20.27 -12.87 -1.71
N PHE A 219 -19.00 -12.59 -1.96
CA PHE A 219 -17.97 -13.58 -2.20
C PHE A 219 -16.60 -12.96 -1.86
N VAL A 220 -15.73 -13.78 -1.29
CA VAL A 220 -14.48 -13.32 -0.68
C VAL A 220 -13.32 -14.14 -1.23
N GLU A 221 -12.20 -13.49 -1.50
CA GLU A 221 -10.96 -14.18 -1.83
C GLU A 221 -10.56 -15.15 -0.71
N ALA A 222 -9.92 -16.27 -1.07
CA ALA A 222 -9.42 -17.20 -0.07
C ALA A 222 -8.30 -16.55 0.75
N LYS A 223 -8.14 -17.01 2.00
CA LYS A 223 -7.07 -16.54 2.89
C LYS A 223 -5.68 -16.95 2.40
N ASP A 224 -5.58 -18.08 1.70
CA ASP A 224 -4.38 -18.47 0.97
C ASP A 224 -4.35 -17.72 -0.36
N SER A 225 -3.57 -16.66 -0.39
CA SER A 225 -3.61 -15.61 -1.41
C SER A 225 -2.20 -15.13 -1.71
N PRO A 226 -1.82 -14.97 -2.99
CA PRO A 226 -0.50 -14.47 -3.37
C PRO A 226 -0.31 -12.97 -3.07
N TYR A 227 -1.34 -12.32 -2.53
CA TYR A 227 -1.42 -10.88 -2.31
C TYR A 227 -1.08 -10.48 -0.87
N VAL A 228 -0.05 -11.10 -0.27
CA VAL A 228 0.48 -10.65 1.03
C VAL A 228 1.05 -9.23 0.89
N ASN A 229 0.62 -8.34 1.78
CA ASN A 229 1.11 -6.97 1.84
C ASN A 229 2.50 -6.92 2.48
N LEU A 230 3.24 -5.88 2.13
CA LEU A 230 4.67 -5.76 2.38
C LEU A 230 4.99 -4.48 3.16
N LEU A 231 6.08 -4.55 3.91
CA LEU A 231 6.88 -3.40 4.29
C LEU A 231 7.91 -3.17 3.17
N VAL A 232 7.92 -1.98 2.59
CA VAL A 232 8.78 -1.66 1.43
C VAL A 232 9.66 -0.48 1.76
N ALA A 233 10.95 -0.61 1.47
CA ALA A 233 11.98 0.40 1.63
C ALA A 233 12.65 0.69 0.28
N ARG A 234 13.52 1.69 0.22
CA ARG A 234 14.45 1.86 -0.90
C ARG A 234 15.60 0.86 -0.78
N GLU A 235 16.24 0.54 -1.90
CA GLU A 235 17.43 -0.30 -1.89
C GLU A 235 18.56 0.25 -1.02
N ASP A 236 18.68 1.59 -0.93
CA ASP A 236 19.74 2.28 -0.20
C ASP A 236 19.54 2.36 1.32
N ASN A 237 18.32 2.14 1.81
CA ASN A 237 17.99 2.21 3.25
C ASN A 237 17.42 0.90 3.82
N LYS A 238 17.26 -0.15 3.01
CA LYS A 238 16.69 -1.44 3.43
C LYS A 238 17.38 -2.06 4.66
N ASP A 239 18.67 -1.82 4.82
CA ASP A 239 19.49 -2.39 5.90
C ASP A 239 19.63 -1.46 7.13
N ALA A 240 19.01 -0.29 7.10
CA ALA A 240 19.08 0.69 8.17
C ALA A 240 18.45 0.15 9.47
N GLU A 241 19.05 0.51 10.61
CA GLU A 241 18.63 -0.03 11.91
C GLU A 241 17.20 0.41 12.28
N ASN A 242 16.79 1.62 11.92
CA ASN A 242 15.42 2.10 12.12
C ASN A 242 14.39 1.28 11.31
N VAL A 243 14.70 0.89 10.08
CA VAL A 243 13.87 0.00 9.25
C VAL A 243 13.72 -1.37 9.93
N LYS A 244 14.82 -1.98 10.36
CA LYS A 244 14.81 -3.28 11.06
C LYS A 244 14.00 -3.24 12.35
N LYS A 245 14.14 -2.17 13.15
CA LYS A 245 13.35 -1.96 14.37
C LYS A 245 11.86 -1.84 14.07
N PHE A 246 11.48 -1.08 13.04
CA PHE A 246 10.08 -0.94 12.67
C PHE A 246 9.47 -2.26 12.16
N VAL A 247 10.19 -3.02 11.34
CA VAL A 247 9.75 -4.36 10.88
C VAL A 247 9.45 -5.26 12.08
N LYS A 248 10.35 -5.31 13.07
CA LYS A 248 10.14 -6.10 14.31
C LYS A 248 8.96 -5.59 15.14
N ALA A 249 8.75 -4.28 15.21
CA ALA A 249 7.62 -3.69 15.92
C ALA A 249 6.29 -4.03 15.23
N TYR A 250 6.24 -3.93 13.91
CA TYR A 250 5.07 -4.24 13.10
C TYR A 250 4.71 -5.74 13.15
N GLN A 251 5.71 -6.62 13.15
CA GLN A 251 5.52 -8.07 13.19
C GLN A 251 5.32 -8.64 14.62
N SER A 252 4.84 -7.80 15.54
CA SER A 252 4.60 -8.17 16.94
C SER A 252 3.22 -8.81 17.16
N ASP A 253 3.08 -9.53 18.27
CA ASP A 253 1.79 -10.09 18.66
C ASP A 253 0.76 -9.02 18.97
N GLU A 254 1.19 -7.87 19.53
CA GLU A 254 0.30 -6.73 19.80
C GLU A 254 -0.31 -6.18 18.51
N VAL A 255 0.48 -6.04 17.44
CA VAL A 255 -0.01 -5.56 16.14
C VAL A 255 -0.91 -6.61 15.48
N ASN A 256 -0.56 -7.90 15.57
CA ASN A 256 -1.43 -8.97 15.05
C ASN A 256 -2.80 -8.97 15.77
N GLN A 257 -2.82 -8.87 17.10
CA GLN A 257 -4.07 -8.81 17.87
C GLN A 257 -4.89 -7.55 17.55
N ALA A 258 -4.23 -6.41 17.37
CA ALA A 258 -4.89 -5.18 16.96
C ALA A 258 -5.52 -5.33 15.56
N ALA A 259 -4.78 -5.87 14.59
CA ALA A 259 -5.30 -6.09 13.24
C ALA A 259 -6.51 -7.03 13.23
N GLN A 260 -6.51 -8.11 14.02
CA GLN A 260 -7.69 -8.99 14.15
C GLN A 260 -8.93 -8.25 14.63
N LYS A 261 -8.78 -7.30 15.57
CA LYS A 261 -9.89 -6.48 16.09
C LYS A 261 -10.32 -5.41 15.09
N ILE A 262 -9.39 -4.64 14.56
CA ILE A 262 -9.63 -3.52 13.65
C ILE A 262 -10.33 -4.01 12.36
N PHE A 263 -9.88 -5.14 11.81
CA PHE A 263 -10.45 -5.72 10.59
C PHE A 263 -11.53 -6.77 10.85
N ASN A 264 -11.94 -7.00 12.10
CA ASN A 264 -12.92 -8.03 12.48
C ASN A 264 -12.63 -9.41 11.85
N GLY A 265 -11.37 -9.86 11.92
CA GLY A 265 -10.91 -11.11 11.30
C GLY A 265 -10.65 -11.04 9.79
N GLY A 266 -10.79 -9.86 9.17
CA GLY A 266 -10.48 -9.59 7.76
C GLY A 266 -9.00 -9.38 7.45
N ALA A 267 -8.12 -9.51 8.44
CA ALA A 267 -6.67 -9.46 8.27
C ALA A 267 -6.06 -10.83 8.62
N VAL A 268 -5.29 -11.41 7.70
CA VAL A 268 -4.60 -12.69 7.91
C VAL A 268 -3.11 -12.42 8.06
N LYS A 269 -2.51 -12.90 9.15
CA LYS A 269 -1.09 -12.70 9.46
C LYS A 269 -0.21 -13.23 8.31
N GLY A 270 0.70 -12.40 7.80
CA GLY A 270 1.54 -12.70 6.63
C GLY A 270 2.98 -13.10 6.94
N TRP A 271 3.36 -13.19 8.23
CA TRP A 271 4.68 -13.60 8.70
C TRP A 271 4.59 -14.76 9.70
#